data_AF-A0A2H0LLH5-F1
#
_entry.id   AF-A0A2H0LLH5-F1
#
_cell.length_a   1.000
_cell.length_b   1.000
_cell.length_c   1.000
_cell.angle_alpha   90.00
_cell.angle_beta   90.00
_cell.angle_gamma   90.00
#
_symmetry.space_group_name_H-M   'P 1'
#
loop_
_entity.id
_entity.type
_entity.pdbx_description
1 polymer ?
#
loop_
_entity_poly.entity_id
_entity_poly.type
_entity_poly.pdbx_seq_one_letter_code
_entity_poly.pdbx_strand_id
1 'polypeptide(L)'
;MSHAVLAHLRETLAERFGKNKTEELCRLIYEIARREENEPLNILTLALEGSALEQIRFTTLKQTLLKRRFPNLAPEDLKRTYLAPLHLPSESEQIPSMRELFKPTAIFIEKRAKHYPLAGRVMNAWPEVEMVEIEAIDELRRPKKDWMKDFGKRTLAISVEPFDLVKPCPCSTSTVSCNYYLLNIGYGCPYDCTYCYLQAYQNLPAIVLPANLEEFLAHMDQKLELKPGQFTRIGTGEYADSLALDWLTEYSKILVPHFKDKAVTLELKTKSDCIENLLNLDHGGRTVIAWSVNPERFCNEEKKTAAVQERLRAAKRCEEAGYGTAFHFDPLILAEGCEKDYERLVEMLFDHVNESIRWISLGALRFHKDLRRAAEYRHPESQIFLGEGRLDPLDEKMRYTADSRIRLYREMVRQIQRYRQNTPIYLCMESPEVWRSVFEGKPYQGKIDQWIACGSS
;
A
#
# COMPACT_ATOMS: atom_id res chain seq x y z
N MET A 1 -11.30 -11.03 19.71
CA MET A 1 -10.92 -12.38 20.15
C MET A 1 -9.71 -12.25 21.06
N SER A 2 -9.77 -12.81 22.28
CA SER A 2 -8.68 -12.65 23.26
C SER A 2 -7.55 -13.66 23.01
N HIS A 3 -6.34 -13.30 23.43
CA HIS A 3 -5.16 -14.19 23.39
C HIS A 3 -5.41 -15.50 24.15
N ALA A 4 -6.20 -15.45 25.23
CA ALA A 4 -6.55 -16.60 26.05
C ALA A 4 -7.34 -17.68 25.27
N VAL A 5 -8.30 -17.28 24.42
CA VAL A 5 -9.10 -18.24 23.64
C VAL A 5 -8.23 -19.01 22.64
N LEU A 6 -7.27 -18.34 22.01
CA LEU A 6 -6.34 -18.99 21.08
C LEU A 6 -5.32 -19.89 21.80
N ALA A 7 -4.87 -19.49 22.99
CA ALA A 7 -4.00 -20.33 23.81
C ALA A 7 -4.71 -21.64 24.19
N HIS A 8 -5.97 -21.55 24.64
CA HIS A 8 -6.77 -22.73 24.96
C HIS A 8 -7.01 -23.62 23.74
N LEU A 9 -7.37 -23.04 22.58
CA LEU A 9 -7.52 -23.81 21.34
C LEU A 9 -6.23 -24.55 20.95
N ARG A 10 -5.07 -23.91 21.12
CA ARG A 10 -3.76 -24.53 20.86
C ARG A 10 -3.53 -25.72 21.78
N GLU A 11 -3.81 -25.58 23.07
CA GLU A 11 -3.68 -26.68 24.04
C GLU A 11 -4.58 -27.86 23.65
N THR A 12 -5.87 -27.62 23.40
CA THR A 12 -6.84 -28.65 22.99
C THR A 12 -6.38 -29.41 21.74
N LEU A 13 -5.87 -28.71 20.72
CA LEU A 13 -5.42 -29.35 19.49
C LEU A 13 -4.05 -30.04 19.65
N ALA A 14 -3.17 -29.53 20.52
CA ALA A 14 -1.84 -30.08 20.75
C ALA A 14 -1.86 -31.43 21.47
N GLU A 15 -2.90 -31.71 22.28
CA GLU A 15 -3.12 -33.03 22.88
C GLU A 15 -3.20 -34.14 21.83
N ARG A 16 -3.74 -33.81 20.64
CA ARG A 16 -3.94 -34.77 19.55
C ARG A 16 -2.92 -34.65 18.42
N PHE A 17 -2.56 -33.43 18.06
CA PHE A 17 -1.77 -33.12 16.87
C PHE A 17 -0.42 -32.53 17.25
N GLY A 18 0.64 -32.91 16.53
CA GLY A 18 1.96 -32.29 16.71
C GLY A 18 1.95 -30.81 16.35
N LYS A 19 2.89 -30.05 16.92
CA LYS A 19 3.02 -28.57 16.84
C LYS A 19 2.64 -27.97 15.48
N ASN A 20 3.23 -28.46 14.38
CA ASN A 20 3.00 -27.88 13.04
C ASN A 20 1.54 -28.02 12.58
N LYS A 21 0.91 -29.18 12.85
CA LYS A 21 -0.48 -29.45 12.50
C LYS A 21 -1.44 -28.58 13.32
N THR A 22 -1.13 -28.41 14.61
CA THR A 22 -1.89 -27.54 15.51
C THR A 22 -1.89 -26.09 15.04
N GLU A 23 -0.75 -25.54 14.63
CA GLU A 23 -0.68 -24.17 14.13
C GLU A 23 -1.50 -23.97 12.84
N GLU A 24 -1.48 -24.92 11.92
CA GLU A 24 -2.30 -24.86 10.70
C GLU A 24 -3.81 -24.86 11.02
N LEU A 25 -4.25 -25.72 11.94
CA LEU A 25 -5.65 -25.80 12.35
C LEU A 25 -6.09 -24.54 13.10
N CYS A 26 -5.28 -24.08 14.07
CA CYS A 26 -5.53 -22.83 14.79
C CYS A 26 -5.67 -21.65 13.83
N ARG A 27 -4.80 -21.59 12.82
CA ARG A 27 -4.83 -20.56 11.78
C ARG A 27 -6.16 -20.57 11.03
N LEU A 28 -6.60 -21.72 10.54
CA LEU A 28 -7.87 -21.84 9.81
C LEU A 28 -9.07 -21.49 10.69
N ILE A 29 -9.11 -22.03 11.91
CA ILE A 29 -10.18 -21.81 12.87
C ILE A 29 -10.27 -20.32 13.23
N TYR A 30 -9.13 -19.67 13.51
CA TYR A 30 -9.05 -18.23 13.78
C TYR A 30 -9.66 -17.40 12.64
N GLU A 31 -9.26 -17.68 11.40
CA GLU A 31 -9.75 -16.93 10.25
C GLU A 31 -11.24 -17.13 9.99
N ILE A 32 -11.74 -18.36 10.13
CA ILE A 32 -13.16 -18.69 9.99
C ILE A 32 -13.96 -17.99 11.09
N ALA A 33 -13.51 -18.11 12.34
CA ALA A 33 -14.14 -17.48 13.50
C ALA A 33 -14.26 -15.97 13.32
N ARG A 34 -13.21 -15.30 12.82
CA ARG A 34 -13.26 -13.86 12.53
C ARG A 34 -14.20 -13.50 11.37
N ARG A 35 -14.20 -14.29 10.29
CA ARG A 35 -15.05 -14.04 9.12
C ARG A 35 -16.53 -14.26 9.43
N GLU A 36 -16.83 -15.24 10.26
CA GLU A 36 -18.20 -15.64 10.61
C GLU A 36 -18.68 -15.03 11.94
N GLU A 37 -17.89 -14.13 12.53
CA GLU A 37 -18.16 -13.50 13.83
C GLU A 37 -18.57 -14.51 14.92
N ASN A 38 -17.80 -15.60 15.02
CA ASN A 38 -18.07 -16.74 15.88
C ASN A 38 -16.86 -17.09 16.77
N GLU A 39 -17.07 -17.87 17.82
CA GLU A 39 -16.01 -18.31 18.72
C GLU A 39 -15.18 -19.46 18.10
N PRO A 40 -13.83 -19.44 18.23
CA PRO A 40 -12.95 -20.48 17.69
C PRO A 40 -13.32 -21.91 18.11
N LEU A 41 -13.72 -22.12 19.36
CA LEU A 41 -14.13 -23.44 19.85
C LEU A 41 -15.42 -23.91 19.15
N ASN A 42 -16.37 -23.01 18.88
CA ASN A 42 -17.58 -23.36 18.13
C ASN A 42 -17.24 -23.77 16.69
N ILE A 43 -16.29 -23.07 16.05
CA ILE A 43 -15.81 -23.45 14.72
C ILE A 43 -15.17 -24.84 14.74
N LEU A 44 -14.37 -25.16 15.76
CA LEU A 44 -13.82 -26.50 15.94
C LEU A 44 -14.94 -27.54 16.09
N THR A 45 -15.91 -27.31 16.98
CA THR A 45 -17.05 -28.21 17.19
C THR A 45 -17.83 -28.45 15.91
N LEU A 46 -18.11 -27.40 15.14
CA LEU A 46 -18.81 -27.52 13.85
C LEU A 46 -17.98 -28.32 12.83
N ALA A 47 -16.67 -28.13 12.80
CA ALA A 47 -15.78 -28.84 11.87
C ALA A 47 -15.57 -30.32 12.23
N LEU A 48 -15.88 -30.73 13.47
CA LEU A 48 -15.84 -32.12 13.91
C LEU A 48 -17.08 -32.93 13.48
N GLU A 49 -18.18 -32.26 13.09
CA GLU A 49 -19.41 -32.89 12.59
C GLU A 49 -19.93 -34.01 13.51
N GLY A 50 -19.81 -33.82 14.84
CA GLY A 50 -20.25 -34.78 15.86
C GLY A 50 -19.24 -35.89 16.20
N SER A 51 -18.08 -35.92 15.54
CA SER A 51 -16.97 -36.83 15.89
C SER A 51 -16.18 -36.33 17.09
N ALA A 52 -15.62 -37.25 17.88
CA ALA A 52 -14.66 -36.89 18.93
C ALA A 52 -13.30 -36.47 18.31
N LEU A 53 -12.59 -35.53 18.94
CA LEU A 53 -11.32 -35.00 18.43
C LEU A 53 -10.23 -36.08 18.31
N GLU A 54 -10.27 -37.08 19.18
CA GLU A 54 -9.35 -38.21 19.19
C GLU A 54 -9.52 -39.11 17.96
N GLN A 55 -10.74 -39.17 17.42
CA GLN A 55 -11.14 -40.05 16.33
C GLN A 55 -10.95 -39.44 14.94
N ILE A 56 -10.94 -38.10 14.83
CA ILE A 56 -10.79 -37.42 13.53
C ILE A 56 -9.34 -37.43 13.05
N ARG A 57 -9.14 -37.67 11.75
CA ARG A 57 -7.82 -37.53 11.10
C ARG A 57 -7.54 -36.05 10.81
N PHE A 58 -6.29 -35.65 11.00
CA PHE A 58 -5.82 -34.29 10.66
C PHE A 58 -6.22 -33.85 9.25
N THR A 59 -6.04 -34.74 8.26
CA THR A 59 -6.35 -34.44 6.85
C THR A 59 -7.83 -34.15 6.63
N THR A 60 -8.71 -34.88 7.32
CA THR A 60 -10.16 -34.70 7.25
C THR A 60 -10.54 -33.35 7.84
N LEU A 61 -10.12 -33.09 9.09
CA LEU A 61 -10.40 -31.83 9.78
C LEU A 61 -9.87 -30.62 9.00
N LYS A 62 -8.62 -30.69 8.50
CA LYS A 62 -8.02 -29.64 7.69
C LYS A 62 -8.81 -29.40 6.39
N GLN A 63 -9.27 -30.45 5.71
CA GLN A 63 -10.05 -30.29 4.49
C GLN A 63 -11.42 -29.66 4.74
N THR A 64 -12.11 -30.05 5.83
CA THR A 64 -13.38 -29.43 6.25
C THR A 64 -13.19 -27.94 6.52
N LEU A 65 -12.17 -27.58 7.30
CA LEU A 65 -11.85 -26.19 7.60
C LEU A 65 -11.42 -25.40 6.35
N LEU A 66 -10.60 -25.97 5.46
CA LEU A 66 -10.20 -25.31 4.20
C LEU A 66 -11.40 -25.01 3.31
N LYS A 67 -12.31 -25.97 3.12
CA LYS A 67 -13.54 -25.78 2.33
C LYS A 67 -14.43 -24.71 2.94
N ARG A 68 -14.58 -24.69 4.28
CA ARG A 68 -15.33 -23.63 4.97
C ARG A 68 -14.66 -22.27 4.78
N ARG A 69 -13.34 -22.20 4.91
CA ARG A 69 -12.56 -20.95 4.81
C ARG A 69 -12.52 -20.38 3.39
N PHE A 70 -12.51 -21.25 2.37
CA PHE A 70 -12.39 -20.88 0.95
C PHE A 70 -13.45 -21.60 0.10
N PRO A 71 -14.74 -21.27 0.27
CA PRO A 71 -15.83 -21.96 -0.42
C PRO A 71 -15.80 -21.80 -1.94
N ASN A 72 -15.15 -20.76 -2.46
CA ASN A 72 -15.11 -20.46 -3.89
C ASN A 72 -13.78 -20.84 -4.56
N LEU A 73 -12.78 -21.33 -3.81
CA LEU A 73 -11.52 -21.81 -4.40
C LEU A 73 -11.66 -23.24 -4.93
N ALA A 74 -11.13 -23.45 -6.14
CA ALA A 74 -11.02 -24.79 -6.71
C ALA A 74 -10.11 -25.70 -5.86
N PRO A 75 -10.35 -27.03 -5.83
CA PRO A 75 -9.54 -27.97 -5.06
C PRO A 75 -8.03 -27.90 -5.32
N GLU A 76 -7.63 -27.62 -6.56
CA GLU A 76 -6.23 -27.46 -6.96
C GLU A 76 -5.60 -26.21 -6.36
N ASP A 77 -6.38 -25.13 -6.23
CA ASP A 77 -5.95 -23.85 -5.65
C ASP A 77 -5.88 -23.89 -4.12
N LEU A 78 -6.65 -24.76 -3.46
CA LEU A 78 -6.52 -24.99 -2.01
C LEU A 78 -5.11 -25.45 -1.62
N LYS A 79 -4.38 -26.13 -2.54
CA LYS A 79 -2.98 -26.53 -2.29
C LYS A 79 -2.01 -25.34 -2.32
N ARG A 80 -2.43 -24.20 -2.90
CA ARG A 80 -1.64 -22.96 -3.04
C ARG A 80 -2.02 -21.91 -1.99
N THR A 81 -2.92 -22.22 -1.07
CA THR A 81 -3.20 -21.33 0.07
C THR A 81 -2.01 -21.31 1.02
N TYR A 82 -1.58 -20.12 1.43
CA TYR A 82 -0.52 -19.95 2.40
C TYR A 82 -1.11 -19.65 3.79
N LEU A 83 -0.89 -20.56 4.74
CA LEU A 83 -1.30 -20.40 6.15
C LEU A 83 -0.13 -19.83 6.96
N ALA A 84 -0.08 -18.51 7.10
CA ALA A 84 0.96 -17.83 7.87
C ALA A 84 0.85 -18.17 9.36
N PRO A 85 1.98 -18.36 10.08
CA PRO A 85 1.96 -18.53 11.54
C PRO A 85 1.28 -17.36 12.27
N LEU A 86 0.35 -17.66 13.17
CA LEU A 86 -0.44 -16.66 13.89
C LEU A 86 0.34 -16.10 15.10
N HIS A 87 0.69 -14.81 15.03
CA HIS A 87 1.39 -14.06 16.08
C HIS A 87 0.53 -12.85 16.45
N LEU A 88 -0.20 -12.94 17.56
CA LEU A 88 -0.98 -11.82 18.09
C LEU A 88 -0.23 -11.18 19.26
N PRO A 89 -0.34 -9.86 19.45
CA PRO A 89 0.22 -9.21 20.62
C PRO A 89 -0.42 -9.79 21.89
N SER A 90 0.37 -9.88 22.96
CA SER A 90 -0.20 -10.11 24.29
C SER A 90 -1.01 -8.88 24.73
N GLU A 91 -1.88 -9.04 25.73
CA GLU A 91 -2.67 -7.92 26.24
C GLU A 91 -1.81 -6.75 26.75
N SER A 92 -0.58 -7.02 27.21
CA SER A 92 0.40 -6.01 27.63
C SER A 92 1.22 -5.40 26.48
N GLU A 93 1.19 -5.98 25.28
CA GLU A 93 1.92 -5.51 24.09
C GLU A 93 1.04 -4.74 23.09
N GLN A 94 -0.20 -4.42 23.46
CA GLN A 94 -1.10 -3.69 22.56
C GLN A 94 -0.50 -2.34 22.15
N ILE A 95 -0.17 -2.22 20.87
CA ILE A 95 0.31 -0.97 20.29
C ILE A 95 -0.89 -0.03 20.17
N PRO A 96 -0.90 1.15 20.83
CA PRO A 96 -2.03 2.04 20.76
C PRO A 96 -2.26 2.52 19.31
N SER A 97 -3.50 2.32 18.83
CA SER A 97 -3.98 2.89 17.57
C SER A 97 -4.18 4.40 17.74
N MET A 98 -3.13 5.19 17.49
CA MET A 98 -3.16 6.65 17.70
C MET A 98 -3.86 7.38 16.55
N ARG A 99 -4.62 8.44 16.86
CA ARG A 99 -5.36 9.31 15.90
C ARG A 99 -4.73 10.70 15.68
N GLU A 100 -3.57 10.99 16.26
CA GLU A 100 -2.96 12.33 16.19
C GLU A 100 -2.10 12.56 14.94
N LEU A 101 -1.99 13.83 14.54
CA LEU A 101 -1.04 14.33 13.54
C LEU A 101 0.39 13.88 13.87
N PHE A 102 1.25 13.76 12.85
CA PHE A 102 2.61 13.28 13.04
C PHE A 102 3.41 14.16 14.03
N LYS A 103 3.87 13.53 15.11
CA LYS A 103 4.80 14.11 16.07
C LYS A 103 5.89 13.09 16.43
N PRO A 104 7.16 13.38 16.14
CA PRO A 104 8.24 12.47 16.48
C PRO A 104 8.47 12.44 18.00
N THR A 105 8.92 11.29 18.51
CA THR A 105 9.45 11.11 19.87
C THR A 105 10.96 11.08 19.92
N ALA A 106 11.58 10.81 18.78
CA ALA A 106 13.02 10.82 18.60
C ALA A 106 13.34 11.40 17.22
N ILE A 107 14.36 12.25 17.15
CA ILE A 107 14.87 12.81 15.90
C ILE A 107 16.35 12.47 15.84
N PHE A 108 16.77 11.84 14.75
CA PHE A 108 18.16 11.56 14.45
C PHE A 108 18.62 12.40 13.26
N ILE A 109 19.88 12.83 13.26
CA ILE A 109 20.45 13.60 12.17
C ILE A 109 21.86 13.11 11.84
N GLU A 110 22.13 12.81 10.58
CA GLU A 110 23.51 12.59 10.15
C GLU A 110 24.33 13.87 10.34
N LYS A 111 25.55 13.79 10.85
CA LYS A 111 26.41 14.98 11.07
C LYS A 111 26.53 15.88 9.84
N ARG A 112 26.62 15.26 8.65
CA ARG A 112 26.67 15.97 7.37
C ARG A 112 25.35 16.62 6.96
N ALA A 113 24.21 16.24 7.53
CA ALA A 113 22.91 16.82 7.21
C ALA A 113 22.64 18.15 7.95
N LYS A 114 23.42 18.49 8.99
CA LYS A 114 23.16 19.62 9.91
C LYS A 114 23.13 20.99 9.25
N HIS A 115 23.85 21.16 8.15
CA HIS A 115 23.96 22.45 7.45
C HIS A 115 22.84 22.67 6.42
N TYR A 116 22.02 21.66 6.13
CA TYR A 116 20.94 21.78 5.17
C TYR A 116 19.71 22.49 5.80
N PRO A 117 18.93 23.23 5.00
CA PRO A 117 17.74 23.94 5.48
C PRO A 117 16.72 23.03 6.20
N LEU A 118 16.62 21.77 5.78
CA LEU A 118 15.72 20.78 6.39
C LEU A 118 15.99 20.59 7.88
N ALA A 119 17.25 20.59 8.32
CA ALA A 119 17.61 20.45 9.73
C ALA A 119 17.05 21.62 10.56
N GLY A 120 17.17 22.85 10.06
CA GLY A 120 16.59 24.03 10.69
C GLY A 120 15.06 23.96 10.78
N ARG A 121 14.39 23.54 9.70
CA ARG A 121 12.92 23.37 9.70
C ARG A 121 12.46 22.32 10.71
N VAL A 122 13.15 21.19 10.80
CA VAL A 122 12.82 20.12 11.77
C VAL A 122 13.01 20.59 13.21
N MET A 123 14.11 21.28 13.51
CA MET A 123 14.38 21.84 14.83
C MET A 123 13.35 22.91 15.23
N ASN A 124 12.90 23.74 14.28
CA ASN A 124 11.86 24.75 14.53
C ASN A 124 10.46 24.12 14.71
N ALA A 125 10.17 23.03 14.01
CA ALA A 125 8.88 22.35 14.11
C ALA A 125 8.72 21.60 15.45
N TRP A 126 9.82 21.08 16.01
CA TRP A 126 9.83 20.30 17.25
C TRP A 126 11.00 20.68 18.17
N PRO A 127 11.04 21.92 18.70
CA PRO A 127 12.14 22.38 19.55
C PRO A 127 12.25 21.62 20.88
N GLU A 128 11.19 20.92 21.29
CA GLU A 128 11.14 20.13 22.51
C GLU A 128 11.73 18.71 22.36
N VAL A 129 11.97 18.25 21.13
CA VAL A 129 12.48 16.90 20.86
C VAL A 129 13.98 17.00 20.58
N GLU A 130 14.78 16.32 21.40
CA GLU A 130 16.23 16.28 21.21
C GLU A 130 16.58 15.67 19.85
N MET A 131 17.44 16.38 19.11
CA MET A 131 17.99 15.94 17.84
C MET A 131 19.35 15.27 18.07
N VAL A 132 19.37 13.94 18.00
CA VAL A 132 20.55 13.12 18.27
C VAL A 132 21.40 12.97 17.00
N GLU A 133 22.68 13.30 17.11
CA GLU A 133 23.62 13.16 15.99
C GLU A 133 24.07 11.71 15.80
N ILE A 134 24.11 11.27 14.55
CA ILE A 134 24.62 9.96 14.11
C ILE A 134 25.63 10.15 12.97
N GLU A 135 26.52 9.18 12.76
CA GLU A 135 27.43 9.20 11.61
C GLU A 135 26.68 8.80 10.34
N ALA A 136 25.85 7.75 10.43
CA ALA A 136 25.09 7.22 9.30
C ALA A 136 23.74 6.64 9.71
N ILE A 137 22.74 6.76 8.82
CA ILE A 137 21.39 6.24 9.06
C ILE A 137 21.33 4.73 9.35
N ASP A 138 22.30 3.96 8.85
CA ASP A 138 22.38 2.51 9.09
C ASP A 138 22.58 2.13 10.57
N GLU A 139 23.01 3.06 11.43
CA GLU A 139 23.06 2.85 12.89
C GLU A 139 21.67 2.57 13.50
N LEU A 140 20.61 3.05 12.85
CA LEU A 140 19.23 2.81 13.28
C LEU A 140 18.67 1.47 12.79
N ARG A 141 19.37 0.79 11.86
CA ARG A 141 18.88 -0.44 11.24
C ARG A 141 18.72 -1.54 12.29
N ARG A 142 17.65 -2.34 12.16
CA ARG A 142 17.36 -3.46 13.05
C ARG A 142 17.38 -4.79 12.31
N PRO A 143 17.73 -5.90 12.99
CA PRO A 143 17.58 -7.23 12.42
C PRO A 143 16.12 -7.52 12.01
N LYS A 144 15.94 -8.22 10.89
CA LYS A 144 14.62 -8.63 10.36
C LYS A 144 13.83 -9.59 11.28
N LYS A 145 14.33 -9.94 12.47
CA LYS A 145 13.56 -10.70 13.47
C LYS A 145 12.77 -9.79 14.41
N ASP A 146 13.19 -8.53 14.57
CA ASP A 146 12.63 -7.59 15.54
C ASP A 146 11.75 -6.50 14.90
N TRP A 147 11.61 -6.50 13.57
CA TRP A 147 10.87 -5.49 12.80
C TRP A 147 9.38 -5.36 13.18
N MET A 148 8.75 -6.41 13.72
CA MET A 148 7.33 -6.35 14.12
C MET A 148 7.11 -5.58 15.42
N LYS A 149 8.16 -5.31 16.20
CA LYS A 149 8.06 -4.66 17.52
C LYS A 149 8.08 -3.13 17.44
N ASP A 150 8.73 -2.58 16.42
CA ASP A 150 8.84 -1.14 16.21
C ASP A 150 8.89 -0.83 14.71
N PHE A 151 7.89 -0.10 14.24
CA PHE A 151 7.74 0.31 12.84
C PHE A 151 8.21 1.75 12.59
N GLY A 152 8.81 2.41 13.59
CA GLY A 152 9.45 3.69 13.40
C GLY A 152 8.52 4.85 13.08
N LYS A 153 7.21 4.71 13.35
CA LYS A 153 6.19 5.70 12.96
C LYS A 153 6.28 7.02 13.73
N ARG A 154 7.14 7.10 14.75
CA ARG A 154 7.42 8.30 15.56
C ARG A 154 8.92 8.62 15.65
N THR A 155 9.74 7.94 14.87
CA THR A 155 11.17 8.22 14.79
C THR A 155 11.41 8.93 13.48
N LEU A 156 11.95 10.14 13.54
CA LEU A 156 12.37 10.88 12.37
C LEU A 156 13.88 10.77 12.23
N ALA A 157 14.37 10.63 11.02
CA ALA A 157 15.79 10.68 10.75
C ALA A 157 16.09 11.51 9.51
N ILE A 158 17.10 12.36 9.60
CA ILE A 158 17.55 13.21 8.51
C ILE A 158 18.89 12.66 7.99
N SER A 159 18.95 12.30 6.72
CA SER A 159 20.14 11.72 6.08
C SER A 159 20.64 12.56 4.90
N VAL A 160 21.81 12.22 4.38
CA VAL A 160 22.30 12.74 3.09
C VAL A 160 22.49 11.55 2.14
N GLU A 161 21.62 11.34 1.16
CA GLU A 161 21.68 10.09 0.40
C GLU A 161 22.82 10.05 -0.64
N PRO A 162 23.58 8.94 -0.73
CA PRO A 162 24.75 8.80 -1.61
C PRO A 162 24.42 8.47 -3.09
N PHE A 163 23.17 8.66 -3.51
CA PHE A 163 22.72 8.73 -4.92
C PHE A 163 22.43 7.41 -5.68
N ASP A 164 21.45 6.61 -5.21
CA ASP A 164 20.81 5.51 -5.97
C ASP A 164 19.27 5.56 -5.88
N LEU A 165 18.66 6.56 -6.53
CA LEU A 165 17.24 6.88 -6.27
C LEU A 165 16.31 6.78 -7.49
N VAL A 166 16.83 6.70 -8.72
CA VAL A 166 15.97 6.47 -9.90
C VAL A 166 16.02 5.01 -10.33
N LYS A 167 14.90 4.30 -10.17
CA LYS A 167 14.82 2.87 -10.48
C LYS A 167 13.57 2.56 -11.31
N PRO A 168 13.61 1.57 -12.22
CA PRO A 168 12.40 1.09 -12.85
C PRO A 168 11.47 0.45 -11.80
N CYS A 169 10.16 0.66 -11.94
CA CYS A 169 9.15 0.01 -11.10
C CYS A 169 9.36 -1.52 -11.06
N PRO A 170 9.36 -2.16 -9.87
CA PRO A 170 9.51 -3.62 -9.73
C PRO A 170 8.46 -4.44 -10.50
N CYS A 171 7.38 -3.80 -10.93
CA CYS A 171 6.35 -4.39 -11.76
C CYS A 171 6.84 -4.83 -13.17
N SER A 172 8.01 -4.39 -13.61
CA SER A 172 8.47 -4.56 -15.00
C SER A 172 8.91 -5.97 -15.42
N THR A 173 9.03 -6.94 -14.50
CA THR A 173 9.64 -8.24 -14.81
C THR A 173 8.64 -9.36 -15.11
N SER A 174 7.45 -9.32 -14.53
CA SER A 174 6.44 -10.39 -14.69
C SER A 174 5.01 -9.88 -14.93
N THR A 175 4.77 -8.56 -14.92
CA THR A 175 3.44 -7.96 -15.14
C THR A 175 3.44 -7.05 -16.36
N VAL A 176 2.27 -6.57 -16.76
CA VAL A 176 2.15 -5.55 -17.81
C VAL A 176 2.89 -4.29 -17.37
N SER A 177 3.98 -3.93 -18.06
CA SER A 177 4.88 -2.85 -17.65
C SER A 177 4.25 -1.47 -17.82
N CYS A 178 4.24 -0.68 -16.75
CA CYS A 178 3.76 0.69 -16.82
C CYS A 178 4.81 1.73 -17.25
N ASN A 179 6.04 1.29 -17.58
CA ASN A 179 7.19 2.14 -17.89
C ASN A 179 7.41 3.26 -16.86
N TYR A 180 7.04 2.99 -15.60
CA TYR A 180 7.12 3.94 -14.50
C TYR A 180 8.48 3.85 -13.81
N TYR A 181 9.04 5.00 -13.52
CA TYR A 181 10.28 5.13 -12.78
C TYR A 181 10.01 5.74 -11.41
N LEU A 182 10.79 5.29 -10.46
CA LEU A 182 10.67 5.61 -9.05
C LEU A 182 11.72 6.65 -8.74
N LEU A 183 11.34 7.73 -8.05
CA LEU A 183 12.25 8.73 -7.52
C LEU A 183 12.20 8.65 -6.00
N ASN A 184 13.19 8.02 -5.40
CA ASN A 184 13.20 7.79 -3.96
C ASN A 184 13.59 9.07 -3.21
N ILE A 185 12.60 9.82 -2.75
CA ILE A 185 12.78 11.08 -2.01
C ILE A 185 12.77 10.90 -0.49
N GLY A 186 12.72 9.65 -0.02
CA GLY A 186 12.65 9.34 1.39
C GLY A 186 12.22 7.90 1.63
N TYR A 187 12.09 7.55 2.90
CA TYR A 187 11.73 6.20 3.32
C TYR A 187 10.81 6.25 4.54
N GLY A 188 9.75 5.45 4.54
CA GLY A 188 8.74 5.45 5.58
C GLY A 188 7.66 6.52 5.34
N CYS A 189 6.64 6.49 6.18
CA CYS A 189 5.45 7.33 6.04
C CYS A 189 4.77 7.52 7.41
N PRO A 190 4.25 8.71 7.73
CA PRO A 190 3.55 8.96 9.00
C PRO A 190 2.18 8.25 9.09
N TYR A 191 1.63 7.79 7.98
CA TYR A 191 0.35 7.08 7.93
C TYR A 191 0.44 5.64 8.40
N ASP A 192 -0.72 5.08 8.76
CA ASP A 192 -0.79 3.76 9.38
C ASP A 192 -1.79 2.84 8.67
N CYS A 193 -1.64 2.76 7.34
CA CYS A 193 -2.48 1.93 6.49
C CYS A 193 -2.18 0.44 6.72
N THR A 194 -3.20 -0.36 6.97
CA THR A 194 -3.10 -1.79 7.33
C THR A 194 -2.50 -2.63 6.21
N TYR A 195 -2.76 -2.26 4.96
CA TYR A 195 -2.23 -2.89 3.74
C TYR A 195 -0.93 -2.29 3.22
N CYS A 196 -0.28 -1.39 3.98
CA CYS A 196 0.96 -0.77 3.51
C CYS A 196 2.05 -1.83 3.33
N TYR A 197 2.45 -2.09 2.09
CA TYR A 197 3.44 -3.12 1.80
C TYR A 197 4.79 -2.84 2.47
N LEU A 198 5.15 -1.56 2.71
CA LEU A 198 6.39 -1.17 3.39
C LEU A 198 6.55 -1.87 4.72
N GLN A 199 5.46 -2.16 5.43
CA GLN A 199 5.52 -2.89 6.69
C GLN A 199 6.30 -4.20 6.53
N ALA A 200 6.12 -4.96 5.44
CA ALA A 200 6.81 -6.22 5.20
C ALA A 200 8.29 -6.09 4.80
N TYR A 201 8.71 -4.90 4.37
CA TYR A 201 10.07 -4.63 3.88
C TYR A 201 10.86 -3.73 4.83
N GLN A 202 10.24 -3.22 5.91
CA GLN A 202 10.84 -2.25 6.79
C GLN A 202 11.84 -2.88 7.76
N ASN A 203 13.12 -2.52 7.62
CA ASN A 203 14.21 -2.89 8.53
C ASN A 203 14.90 -1.68 9.17
N LEU A 204 14.43 -0.48 8.82
CA LEU A 204 14.84 0.79 9.37
C LEU A 204 13.61 1.41 10.05
N PRO A 205 13.49 1.35 11.39
CA PRO A 205 12.35 1.86 12.13
C PRO A 205 12.45 3.39 12.29
N ALA A 206 12.46 4.10 11.17
CA ALA A 206 12.36 5.56 11.12
C ALA A 206 11.68 6.02 9.82
N ILE A 207 11.09 7.20 9.86
CA ILE A 207 10.81 8.00 8.67
C ILE A 207 12.10 8.75 8.33
N VAL A 208 12.68 8.46 7.18
CA VAL A 208 13.94 9.04 6.71
C VAL A 208 13.67 10.12 5.67
N LEU A 209 14.21 11.30 5.91
CA LEU A 209 14.12 12.47 5.05
C LEU A 209 15.52 12.88 4.56
N PRO A 210 15.83 12.68 3.27
CA PRO A 210 17.07 13.17 2.66
C PRO A 210 17.16 14.70 2.65
N ALA A 211 18.22 15.26 3.21
CA ALA A 211 18.42 16.70 3.28
C ALA A 211 18.96 17.30 1.96
N ASN A 212 19.60 16.46 1.12
CA ASN A 212 20.35 16.85 -0.07
C ASN A 212 19.59 16.64 -1.40
N LEU A 213 18.28 16.91 -1.42
CA LEU A 213 17.43 16.64 -2.58
C LEU A 213 17.92 17.34 -3.86
N GLU A 214 18.40 18.58 -3.77
CA GLU A 214 18.92 19.34 -4.92
C GLU A 214 20.18 18.71 -5.52
N GLU A 215 21.13 18.27 -4.67
CA GLU A 215 22.34 17.57 -5.13
C GLU A 215 21.98 16.27 -5.86
N PHE A 216 20.97 15.57 -5.34
CA PHE A 216 20.49 14.36 -5.95
C PHE A 216 19.88 14.63 -7.35
N LEU A 217 19.06 15.67 -7.49
CA LEU A 217 18.48 16.04 -8.77
C LEU A 217 19.55 16.49 -9.78
N ALA A 218 20.58 17.19 -9.34
CA ALA A 218 21.73 17.55 -10.18
C ALA A 218 22.49 16.30 -10.68
N HIS A 219 22.71 15.32 -9.80
CA HIS A 219 23.36 14.05 -10.19
C HIS A 219 22.48 13.18 -11.10
N MET A 220 21.17 13.19 -10.89
CA MET A 220 20.20 12.55 -11.78
C MET A 220 20.33 13.13 -13.19
N ASP A 221 20.38 14.45 -13.34
CA ASP A 221 20.51 15.12 -14.64
C ASP A 221 21.83 14.82 -15.34
N GLN A 222 22.92 14.62 -14.58
CA GLN A 222 24.21 14.20 -15.14
C GLN A 222 24.22 12.76 -15.65
N LYS A 223 23.47 11.86 -15.00
CA LYS A 223 23.50 10.42 -15.28
C LYS A 223 22.39 9.93 -16.20
N LEU A 224 21.24 10.59 -16.19
CA LEU A 224 20.06 10.18 -16.92
C LEU A 224 19.73 11.24 -17.97
N GLU A 225 19.89 10.85 -19.23
CA GLU A 225 19.29 11.59 -20.32
C GLU A 225 17.78 11.35 -20.31
N LEU A 226 17.01 12.26 -19.71
CA LEU A 226 15.55 12.22 -19.68
C LEU A 226 14.96 12.61 -21.05
N LYS A 227 15.26 11.80 -22.07
CA LYS A 227 14.87 12.01 -23.47
C LYS A 227 13.41 11.63 -23.72
N PRO A 228 12.69 12.35 -24.61
CA PRO A 228 11.35 11.97 -25.06
C PRO A 228 11.32 10.51 -25.56
N GLY A 229 10.30 9.74 -25.16
CA GLY A 229 10.10 8.35 -25.58
C GLY A 229 10.85 7.29 -24.76
N GLN A 230 11.84 7.69 -23.95
CA GLN A 230 12.54 6.78 -23.02
C GLN A 230 11.92 6.83 -21.62
N PHE A 231 11.68 8.03 -21.10
CA PHE A 231 11.06 8.27 -19.80
C PHE A 231 9.75 9.00 -19.98
N THR A 232 8.64 8.36 -19.61
CA THR A 232 7.31 8.99 -19.72
C THR A 232 6.82 9.49 -18.38
N ARG A 233 7.09 8.74 -17.30
CA ARG A 233 6.64 9.09 -15.95
C ARG A 233 7.65 8.67 -14.87
N ILE A 234 8.00 9.62 -14.00
CA ILE A 234 8.79 9.41 -12.80
C ILE A 234 7.92 9.81 -11.61
N GLY A 235 7.94 9.09 -10.50
CA GLY A 235 7.26 9.58 -9.31
C GLY A 235 7.74 9.02 -7.98
N THR A 236 7.27 9.66 -6.91
CA THR A 236 7.94 9.63 -5.60
C THR A 236 7.24 8.80 -4.52
N GLY A 237 6.15 8.11 -4.90
CA GLY A 237 5.22 7.46 -3.98
C GLY A 237 5.52 6.01 -3.59
N GLU A 238 6.73 5.48 -3.83
CA GLU A 238 7.04 4.09 -3.50
C GLU A 238 7.38 3.95 -2.01
N TYR A 239 8.53 4.50 -1.60
CA TYR A 239 9.01 4.35 -0.23
C TYR A 239 8.56 5.46 0.72
N ALA A 240 7.89 6.50 0.20
CA ALA A 240 7.36 7.60 0.97
C ALA A 240 6.02 8.08 0.39
N ASP A 241 5.27 8.82 1.19
CA ASP A 241 4.14 9.61 0.68
C ASP A 241 4.65 11.00 0.29
N SER A 242 4.36 11.42 -0.95
CA SER A 242 4.97 12.62 -1.54
C SER A 242 4.62 13.91 -0.80
N LEU A 243 3.42 14.00 -0.20
CA LEU A 243 2.88 15.24 0.34
C LEU A 243 2.59 15.18 1.85
N ALA A 244 2.66 14.00 2.48
CA ALA A 244 2.33 13.84 3.90
C ALA A 244 3.16 14.73 4.85
N LEU A 245 4.43 14.97 4.53
CA LEU A 245 5.34 15.82 5.30
C LEU A 245 5.88 17.01 4.49
N ASP A 246 5.23 17.35 3.37
CA ASP A 246 5.75 18.39 2.47
C ASP A 246 5.69 19.80 3.07
N TRP A 247 4.77 20.05 4.02
CA TRP A 247 4.77 21.27 4.83
C TRP A 247 6.07 21.48 5.64
N LEU A 248 6.80 20.39 5.90
CA LEU A 248 8.08 20.39 6.60
C LEU A 248 9.26 20.27 5.63
N THR A 249 9.19 19.34 4.67
CA THR A 249 10.31 19.06 3.78
C THR A 249 10.46 20.09 2.69
N GLU A 250 9.34 20.66 2.23
CA GLU A 250 9.23 21.55 1.07
C GLU A 250 9.76 20.91 -0.21
N TYR A 251 9.74 19.58 -0.31
CA TYR A 251 10.25 18.86 -1.48
C TYR A 251 9.49 19.21 -2.76
N SER A 252 8.19 19.48 -2.68
CA SER A 252 7.41 19.90 -3.84
C SER A 252 7.93 21.21 -4.45
N LYS A 253 8.41 22.16 -3.62
CA LYS A 253 8.99 23.44 -4.08
C LYS A 253 10.31 23.25 -4.83
N ILE A 254 10.97 22.10 -4.67
CA ILE A 254 12.20 21.74 -5.38
C ILE A 254 11.85 20.89 -6.61
N LEU A 255 11.03 19.86 -6.43
CA LEU A 255 10.70 18.89 -7.47
C LEU A 255 9.89 19.50 -8.61
N VAL A 256 8.84 20.27 -8.30
CA VAL A 256 7.93 20.79 -9.33
C VAL A 256 8.65 21.73 -10.30
N PRO A 257 9.41 22.75 -9.84
CA PRO A 257 10.19 23.59 -10.75
C PRO A 257 11.27 22.81 -11.51
N HIS A 258 11.93 21.83 -10.88
CA HIS A 258 12.95 21.02 -11.53
C HIS A 258 12.40 20.26 -12.75
N PHE A 259 11.20 19.69 -12.64
CA PHE A 259 10.58 18.90 -13.71
C PHE A 259 9.80 19.73 -14.73
N LYS A 260 9.54 21.02 -14.47
CA LYS A 260 8.75 21.93 -15.31
C LYS A 260 9.13 21.90 -16.79
N ASP A 261 10.44 21.91 -17.09
CA ASP A 261 10.95 22.01 -18.47
C ASP A 261 11.47 20.66 -19.02
N LYS A 262 11.26 19.57 -18.28
CA LYS A 262 11.73 18.23 -18.68
C LYS A 262 10.71 17.50 -19.56
N ALA A 263 11.20 16.59 -20.41
CA ALA A 263 10.36 15.79 -21.30
C ALA A 263 9.63 14.61 -20.61
N VAL A 264 9.67 14.55 -19.28
CA VAL A 264 9.09 13.48 -18.45
C VAL A 264 8.06 14.08 -17.51
N THR A 265 6.99 13.34 -17.23
CA THR A 265 5.97 13.77 -16.25
C THR A 265 6.40 13.35 -14.85
N LEU A 266 6.44 14.31 -13.92
CA LEU A 266 6.56 14.05 -12.49
C LEU A 266 5.20 13.65 -11.92
N GLU A 267 5.12 12.53 -11.20
CA GLU A 267 3.95 12.10 -10.45
C GLU A 267 4.23 12.20 -8.94
N LEU A 268 3.49 13.07 -8.25
CA LEU A 268 3.49 13.14 -6.78
C LEU A 268 2.28 12.36 -6.26
N LYS A 269 2.50 11.24 -5.55
CA LYS A 269 1.44 10.36 -5.05
C LYS A 269 1.21 10.57 -3.56
N THR A 270 -0.04 10.75 -3.16
CA THR A 270 -0.37 10.98 -1.76
C THR A 270 -1.69 10.37 -1.29
N LYS A 271 -1.84 10.25 0.03
CA LYS A 271 -3.11 10.10 0.76
C LYS A 271 -3.41 11.32 1.66
N SER A 272 -2.71 12.44 1.43
CA SER A 272 -2.87 13.70 2.15
C SER A 272 -3.78 14.68 1.39
N ASP A 273 -4.16 15.73 2.10
CA ASP A 273 -4.72 16.99 1.59
C ASP A 273 -3.71 18.16 1.68
N CYS A 274 -2.44 17.87 2.04
CA CYS A 274 -1.38 18.85 2.28
C CYS A 274 -0.81 19.40 0.96
N ILE A 275 -1.58 20.27 0.31
CA ILE A 275 -1.32 20.76 -1.06
C ILE A 275 -0.91 22.23 -1.13
N GLU A 276 -0.82 22.94 -0.01
CA GLU A 276 -0.60 24.40 0.01
C GLU A 276 0.69 24.83 -0.68
N ASN A 277 1.76 24.04 -0.58
CA ASN A 277 3.02 24.33 -1.25
C ASN A 277 2.92 24.29 -2.79
N LEU A 278 1.91 23.60 -3.35
CA LEU A 278 1.76 23.37 -4.78
C LEU A 278 1.04 24.52 -5.50
N LEU A 279 0.03 25.12 -4.86
CA LEU A 279 -0.99 25.93 -5.55
C LEU A 279 -0.46 27.14 -6.31
N ASN A 280 0.72 27.63 -5.97
CA ASN A 280 1.34 28.81 -6.60
C ASN A 280 2.64 28.47 -7.37
N LEU A 281 2.97 27.19 -7.54
CA LEU A 281 4.18 26.80 -8.27
C LEU A 281 3.93 26.77 -9.77
N ASP A 282 4.91 27.25 -10.53
CA ASP A 282 4.93 27.09 -11.97
C ASP A 282 5.37 25.66 -12.33
N HIS A 283 4.39 24.82 -12.67
CA HIS A 283 4.58 23.41 -12.95
C HIS A 283 4.71 23.09 -14.45
N GLY A 284 4.51 24.06 -15.35
CA GLY A 284 4.69 23.89 -16.81
C GLY A 284 3.86 22.77 -17.44
N GLY A 285 2.77 22.34 -16.77
CA GLY A 285 1.99 21.17 -17.15
C GLY A 285 2.74 19.82 -17.07
N ARG A 286 3.95 19.77 -16.49
CA ARG A 286 4.80 18.55 -16.38
C ARG A 286 4.68 17.80 -15.06
N THR A 287 3.81 18.26 -14.17
CA THR A 287 3.54 17.59 -12.90
C THR A 287 2.09 17.13 -12.84
N VAL A 288 1.88 15.89 -12.42
CA VAL A 288 0.58 15.31 -12.09
C VAL A 288 0.54 15.01 -10.60
N ILE A 289 -0.51 15.47 -9.93
CA ILE A 289 -0.77 15.15 -8.53
C ILE A 289 -1.74 13.97 -8.49
N ALA A 290 -1.36 12.92 -7.78
CA ALA A 290 -2.06 11.66 -7.78
C ALA A 290 -2.52 11.28 -6.38
N TRP A 291 -3.80 10.93 -6.22
CA TRP A 291 -4.35 10.49 -4.94
C TRP A 291 -4.63 9.00 -4.95
N SER A 292 -4.27 8.31 -3.86
CA SER A 292 -4.88 7.01 -3.60
C SER A 292 -6.28 7.22 -3.03
N VAL A 293 -7.26 6.50 -3.53
CA VAL A 293 -8.67 6.61 -3.10
C VAL A 293 -9.26 5.23 -2.81
N ASN A 294 -10.08 5.16 -1.77
CA ASN A 294 -10.82 3.95 -1.40
C ASN A 294 -12.18 4.39 -0.79
N PRO A 295 -13.25 3.57 -0.89
CA PRO A 295 -14.52 3.92 -0.30
C PRO A 295 -14.41 4.18 1.21
N GLU A 296 -15.28 5.05 1.73
CA GLU A 296 -15.28 5.43 3.15
C GLU A 296 -15.38 4.23 4.11
N ARG A 297 -16.00 3.13 3.66
CA ARG A 297 -16.05 1.85 4.39
C ARG A 297 -14.66 1.35 4.82
N PHE A 298 -13.62 1.64 4.05
CA PHE A 298 -12.24 1.23 4.33
C PHE A 298 -11.42 2.31 5.03
N CYS A 299 -12.04 3.39 5.56
CA CYS A 299 -11.32 4.46 6.25
C CYS A 299 -10.48 3.95 7.45
N ASN A 300 -10.97 2.93 8.15
CA ASN A 300 -10.25 2.29 9.26
C ASN A 300 -9.01 1.51 8.79
N GLU A 301 -8.92 1.17 7.51
CA GLU A 301 -7.75 0.53 6.90
C GLU A 301 -6.68 1.56 6.49
N GLU A 302 -7.03 2.87 6.48
CA GLU A 302 -6.16 3.99 6.09
C GLU A 302 -5.97 5.00 7.23
N LYS A 303 -5.65 4.54 8.44
CA LYS A 303 -5.51 5.41 9.62
C LYS A 303 -4.47 6.52 9.40
N LYS A 304 -4.77 7.68 9.98
CA LYS A 304 -3.97 8.92 9.97
C LYS A 304 -3.80 9.59 8.59
N THR A 305 -4.46 9.08 7.56
CA THR A 305 -4.53 9.73 6.25
C THR A 305 -5.65 10.79 6.24
N ALA A 306 -5.67 11.65 5.22
CA ALA A 306 -6.84 12.49 4.97
C ALA A 306 -8.03 11.61 4.56
N ALA A 307 -9.25 12.00 4.91
CA ALA A 307 -10.46 11.33 4.46
C ALA A 307 -10.57 11.43 2.92
N VAL A 308 -11.24 10.46 2.29
CA VAL A 308 -11.34 10.44 0.81
C VAL A 308 -11.98 11.71 0.24
N GLN A 309 -12.96 12.29 0.93
CA GLN A 309 -13.56 13.57 0.53
C GLN A 309 -12.55 14.73 0.58
N GLU A 310 -11.68 14.77 1.60
CA GLU A 310 -10.64 15.81 1.73
C GLU A 310 -9.61 15.67 0.61
N ARG A 311 -9.24 14.44 0.26
CA ARG A 311 -8.36 14.15 -0.89
C ARG A 311 -8.99 14.65 -2.20
N LEU A 312 -10.29 14.44 -2.42
CA LEU A 312 -10.98 14.89 -3.62
C LEU A 312 -11.13 16.43 -3.67
N ARG A 313 -11.37 17.10 -2.54
CA ARG A 313 -11.34 18.57 -2.46
C ARG A 313 -9.95 19.13 -2.75
N ALA A 314 -8.91 18.50 -2.21
CA ALA A 314 -7.52 18.85 -2.52
C ALA A 314 -7.22 18.66 -4.02
N ALA A 315 -7.70 17.56 -4.61
CA ALA A 315 -7.58 17.31 -6.03
C ALA A 315 -8.28 18.36 -6.89
N LYS A 316 -9.47 18.82 -6.49
CA LYS A 316 -10.15 19.94 -7.15
C LYS A 316 -9.34 21.23 -7.09
N ARG A 317 -8.80 21.60 -5.93
CA ARG A 317 -7.93 22.79 -5.80
C ARG A 317 -6.68 22.70 -6.69
N CYS A 318 -6.10 21.51 -6.84
CA CYS A 318 -4.98 21.29 -7.75
C CYS A 318 -5.41 21.38 -9.24
N GLU A 319 -6.59 20.88 -9.62
CA GLU A 319 -7.18 21.08 -10.96
C GLU A 319 -7.36 22.58 -11.26
N GLU A 320 -7.90 23.34 -10.31
CA GLU A 320 -8.08 24.80 -10.41
C GLU A 320 -6.75 25.55 -10.54
N ALA A 321 -5.68 25.03 -9.92
CA ALA A 321 -4.32 25.54 -10.09
C ALA A 321 -3.64 25.07 -11.40
N GLY A 322 -4.32 24.29 -12.25
CA GLY A 322 -3.84 23.86 -13.56
C GLY A 322 -3.05 22.55 -13.58
N TYR A 323 -2.95 21.84 -12.45
CA TYR A 323 -2.29 20.54 -12.41
C TYR A 323 -3.11 19.47 -13.13
N GLY A 324 -2.42 18.54 -13.79
CA GLY A 324 -3.03 17.25 -14.11
C GLY A 324 -3.28 16.45 -12.82
N THR A 325 -4.36 15.69 -12.78
CA THR A 325 -4.69 14.83 -11.63
C THR A 325 -4.69 13.35 -12.02
N ALA A 326 -4.46 12.48 -11.07
CA ALA A 326 -4.60 11.04 -11.26
C ALA A 326 -5.14 10.37 -10.00
N PHE A 327 -5.76 9.20 -10.17
CA PHE A 327 -6.37 8.48 -9.07
C PHE A 327 -5.97 7.01 -9.08
N HIS A 328 -5.53 6.51 -7.93
CA HIS A 328 -5.10 5.14 -7.74
C HIS A 328 -6.06 4.43 -6.82
N PHE A 329 -6.84 3.51 -7.37
CA PHE A 329 -7.60 2.52 -6.61
C PHE A 329 -6.66 1.34 -6.34
N ASP A 330 -5.68 1.57 -5.47
CA ASP A 330 -4.64 0.59 -5.13
C ASP A 330 -4.41 0.61 -3.60
N PRO A 331 -5.06 -0.29 -2.84
CA PRO A 331 -5.76 -1.49 -3.31
C PRO A 331 -7.27 -1.33 -3.53
N LEU A 332 -7.81 -1.94 -4.58
CA LEU A 332 -9.21 -2.40 -4.62
C LEU A 332 -9.37 -3.61 -3.69
N ILE A 333 -10.31 -3.52 -2.74
CA ILE A 333 -10.56 -4.51 -1.70
C ILE A 333 -11.88 -5.21 -2.01
N LEU A 334 -11.83 -6.55 -2.13
CA LEU A 334 -13.03 -7.35 -2.29
C LEU A 334 -13.69 -7.60 -0.94
N ALA A 335 -14.90 -7.06 -0.80
CA ALA A 335 -15.80 -7.31 0.32
C ALA A 335 -17.23 -7.42 -0.21
N GLU A 336 -18.11 -8.04 0.55
CA GLU A 336 -19.53 -8.14 0.16
C GLU A 336 -20.14 -6.74 -0.01
N GLY A 337 -20.75 -6.50 -1.17
CA GLY A 337 -21.38 -5.23 -1.53
C GLY A 337 -20.40 -4.11 -1.92
N CYS A 338 -19.10 -4.39 -2.03
CA CYS A 338 -18.08 -3.38 -2.34
C CYS A 338 -18.32 -2.68 -3.69
N GLU A 339 -18.99 -3.32 -4.66
CA GLU A 339 -19.25 -2.73 -5.97
C GLU A 339 -20.08 -1.44 -5.88
N LYS A 340 -21.04 -1.37 -4.95
CA LYS A 340 -21.83 -0.15 -4.69
C LYS A 340 -21.02 0.92 -3.95
N ASP A 341 -20.13 0.49 -3.06
CA ASP A 341 -19.23 1.40 -2.34
C ASP A 341 -18.25 2.07 -3.31
N TYR A 342 -17.74 1.32 -4.29
CA TYR A 342 -16.92 1.85 -5.37
C TYR A 342 -17.73 2.71 -6.35
N GLU A 343 -18.98 2.36 -6.68
CA GLU A 343 -19.84 3.19 -7.55
C GLU A 343 -20.03 4.59 -6.97
N ARG A 344 -20.33 4.70 -5.67
CA ARG A 344 -20.44 5.98 -4.96
C ARG A 344 -19.12 6.77 -4.94
N LEU A 345 -17.99 6.08 -4.78
CA LEU A 345 -16.69 6.73 -4.82
C LEU A 345 -16.38 7.29 -6.23
N VAL A 346 -16.72 6.54 -7.28
CA VAL A 346 -16.53 6.99 -8.66
C VAL A 346 -17.43 8.20 -8.96
N GLU A 347 -18.70 8.18 -8.54
CA GLU A 347 -19.61 9.33 -8.61
C GLU A 347 -19.00 10.56 -7.92
N MET A 348 -18.64 10.42 -6.65
CA MET A 348 -18.03 11.50 -5.88
C MET A 348 -16.73 12.02 -6.50
N LEU A 349 -15.91 11.16 -7.11
CA LEU A 349 -14.69 11.55 -7.80
C LEU A 349 -14.98 12.44 -9.00
N PHE A 350 -15.93 12.06 -9.86
CA PHE A 350 -16.30 12.84 -11.04
C PHE A 350 -17.11 14.11 -10.71
N ASP A 351 -17.78 14.16 -9.56
CA ASP A 351 -18.40 15.38 -9.04
C ASP A 351 -17.36 16.44 -8.64
N HIS A 352 -16.16 16.03 -8.24
CA HIS A 352 -15.10 16.95 -7.83
C HIS A 352 -14.16 17.30 -8.98
N VAL A 353 -13.68 16.29 -9.72
CA VAL A 353 -12.58 16.43 -10.68
C VAL A 353 -12.94 15.68 -11.96
N ASN A 354 -12.77 16.31 -13.13
CA ASN A 354 -13.12 15.65 -14.38
C ASN A 354 -12.13 15.97 -15.51
N GLU A 355 -11.85 17.25 -15.75
CA GLU A 355 -11.06 17.68 -16.91
C GLU A 355 -9.58 17.36 -16.74
N SER A 356 -9.02 17.52 -15.54
CA SER A 356 -7.60 17.30 -15.32
C SER A 356 -7.20 15.83 -15.18
N ILE A 357 -8.15 14.89 -15.14
CA ILE A 357 -7.84 13.47 -14.89
C ILE A 357 -7.02 12.91 -16.06
N ARG A 358 -5.72 12.71 -15.83
CA ARG A 358 -4.76 12.14 -16.79
C ARG A 358 -4.81 10.63 -16.84
N TRP A 359 -5.01 9.97 -15.70
CA TRP A 359 -5.22 8.51 -15.65
C TRP A 359 -5.87 8.07 -14.34
N ILE A 360 -6.48 6.89 -14.40
CA ILE A 360 -6.92 6.12 -13.25
C ILE A 360 -6.21 4.76 -13.26
N SER A 361 -5.60 4.38 -12.15
CA SER A 361 -5.03 3.04 -11.97
C SER A 361 -5.93 2.19 -11.09
N LEU A 362 -6.05 0.91 -11.45
CA LEU A 362 -6.79 -0.10 -10.70
C LEU A 362 -5.83 -1.22 -10.30
N GLY A 363 -5.68 -1.47 -9.00
CA GLY A 363 -4.86 -2.57 -8.50
C GLY A 363 -5.59 -3.26 -7.37
N ALA A 364 -5.98 -4.52 -7.55
CA ALA A 364 -6.56 -5.31 -6.47
C ALA A 364 -5.54 -5.55 -5.34
N LEU A 365 -6.05 -5.71 -4.12
CA LEU A 365 -5.24 -6.01 -2.94
C LEU A 365 -4.29 -7.17 -3.23
N ARG A 366 -3.00 -6.87 -3.10
CA ARG A 366 -1.91 -7.81 -3.27
C ARG A 366 -0.85 -7.54 -2.21
N PHE A 367 -0.26 -8.59 -1.67
CA PHE A 367 0.71 -8.42 -0.60
C PHE A 367 1.69 -9.58 -0.52
N HIS A 368 2.92 -9.27 -0.08
CA HIS A 368 3.85 -10.31 0.31
C HIS A 368 3.32 -11.05 1.54
N LYS A 369 3.55 -12.36 1.63
CA LYS A 369 3.03 -13.21 2.71
C LYS A 369 3.35 -12.71 4.13
N ASP A 370 4.47 -12.02 4.30
CA ASP A 370 4.89 -11.45 5.59
C ASP A 370 4.08 -10.22 6.00
N LEU A 371 3.47 -9.49 5.06
CA LEU A 371 2.65 -8.31 5.39
C LEU A 371 1.50 -8.69 6.32
N ARG A 372 0.84 -9.81 6.02
CA ARG A 372 -0.30 -10.28 6.79
C ARG A 372 0.04 -10.47 8.27
N ARG A 373 1.25 -10.96 8.57
CA ARG A 373 1.71 -11.16 9.95
C ARG A 373 1.89 -9.84 10.69
N ALA A 374 2.50 -8.84 10.04
CA ALA A 374 2.62 -7.52 10.64
C ALA A 374 1.28 -6.82 10.79
N ALA A 375 0.42 -6.90 9.77
CA ALA A 375 -0.88 -6.29 9.83
C ALA A 375 -1.75 -6.90 10.93
N GLU A 376 -1.76 -8.22 11.08
CA GLU A 376 -2.48 -8.91 12.18
C GLU A 376 -1.93 -8.54 13.57
N TYR A 377 -0.62 -8.28 13.68
CA TYR A 377 0.00 -7.86 14.93
C TYR A 377 -0.37 -6.40 15.30
N ARG A 378 -0.30 -5.48 14.34
CA ARG A 378 -0.52 -4.04 14.57
C ARG A 378 -1.98 -3.60 14.48
N HIS A 379 -2.76 -4.30 13.68
CA HIS A 379 -4.12 -3.96 13.29
C HIS A 379 -5.02 -5.21 13.42
N PRO A 380 -5.14 -5.79 14.63
CA PRO A 380 -5.89 -7.03 14.84
C PRO A 380 -7.36 -6.93 14.43
N GLU A 381 -7.92 -5.73 14.35
CA GLU A 381 -9.28 -5.44 13.88
C GLU A 381 -9.45 -5.59 12.37
N SER A 382 -8.38 -5.43 11.57
CA SER A 382 -8.45 -5.43 10.11
C SER A 382 -8.96 -6.76 9.56
N GLN A 383 -9.90 -6.69 8.61
CA GLN A 383 -10.54 -7.87 8.01
C GLN A 383 -10.15 -8.08 6.53
N ILE A 384 -9.43 -7.14 5.92
CA ILE A 384 -9.14 -7.18 4.47
C ILE A 384 -8.30 -8.40 4.04
N PHE A 385 -7.57 -9.00 4.98
CA PHE A 385 -6.77 -10.21 4.78
C PHE A 385 -7.60 -11.51 4.89
N LEU A 386 -8.89 -11.42 5.21
CA LEU A 386 -9.80 -12.57 5.31
C LEU A 386 -10.45 -12.91 3.96
N GLY A 387 -10.27 -12.08 2.92
CA GLY A 387 -10.74 -12.42 1.58
C GLY A 387 -10.13 -13.71 1.04
N GLU A 388 -10.79 -14.33 0.07
CA GLU A 388 -10.29 -15.56 -0.57
C GLU A 388 -9.14 -15.22 -1.51
N GLY A 389 -7.91 -15.55 -1.09
CA GLY A 389 -6.71 -15.32 -1.87
C GLY A 389 -5.76 -16.51 -1.88
N ARG A 390 -4.94 -16.58 -2.91
CA ARG A 390 -3.91 -17.61 -3.10
C ARG A 390 -2.57 -16.96 -3.43
N LEU A 391 -1.50 -17.74 -3.26
CA LEU A 391 -0.19 -17.33 -3.75
C LEU A 391 -0.22 -17.31 -5.28
N ASP A 392 0.13 -16.17 -5.87
CA ASP A 392 0.26 -16.05 -7.32
C ASP A 392 1.68 -16.49 -7.75
N PRO A 393 1.82 -17.52 -8.60
CA PRO A 393 3.13 -17.97 -9.08
C PRO A 393 3.91 -16.89 -9.84
N LEU A 394 3.24 -15.83 -10.29
CA LEU A 394 3.86 -14.75 -11.08
C LEU A 394 4.88 -13.92 -10.30
N ASP A 395 4.60 -13.65 -9.02
CA ASP A 395 5.42 -12.76 -8.19
C ASP A 395 5.46 -13.16 -6.69
N GLU A 396 4.98 -14.36 -6.36
CA GLU A 396 4.90 -14.90 -4.99
C GLU A 396 4.16 -14.00 -3.98
N LYS A 397 3.24 -13.16 -4.47
CA LYS A 397 2.35 -12.38 -3.60
C LYS A 397 0.97 -13.01 -3.53
N MET A 398 0.30 -12.78 -2.41
CA MET A 398 -1.09 -13.15 -2.22
C MET A 398 -1.99 -12.26 -3.07
N ARG A 399 -2.95 -12.87 -3.79
CA ARG A 399 -3.95 -12.19 -4.62
C ARG A 399 -5.29 -12.89 -4.53
N TYR A 400 -6.37 -12.15 -4.75
CA TYR A 400 -7.66 -12.74 -5.09
C TYR A 400 -7.57 -13.59 -6.37
N THR A 401 -8.55 -14.47 -6.58
CA THR A 401 -8.62 -15.27 -7.81
C THR A 401 -8.68 -14.38 -9.06
N ALA A 402 -8.19 -14.89 -10.20
CA ALA A 402 -8.22 -14.16 -11.46
C ALA A 402 -9.65 -13.73 -11.83
N ASP A 403 -10.63 -14.63 -11.70
CA ASP A 403 -12.04 -14.35 -12.03
C ASP A 403 -12.63 -13.23 -11.18
N SER A 404 -12.39 -13.26 -9.86
CA SER A 404 -12.85 -12.20 -8.97
C SER A 404 -12.20 -10.85 -9.29
N ARG A 405 -10.91 -10.83 -9.61
CA ARG A 405 -10.21 -9.61 -10.05
C ARG A 405 -10.75 -9.10 -11.38
N ILE A 406 -10.92 -9.96 -12.38
CA ILE A 406 -11.48 -9.60 -13.69
C ILE A 406 -12.87 -8.99 -13.54
N ARG A 407 -13.74 -9.61 -12.73
CA ARG A 407 -15.08 -9.11 -12.44
C ARG A 407 -15.03 -7.71 -11.82
N LEU A 408 -14.19 -7.54 -10.79
CA LEU A 408 -14.01 -6.26 -10.10
C LEU A 408 -13.50 -5.16 -11.04
N TYR A 409 -12.45 -5.45 -11.82
CA TYR A 409 -11.88 -4.48 -12.75
C TYR A 409 -12.86 -4.11 -13.87
N ARG A 410 -13.60 -5.08 -14.45
CA ARG A 410 -14.62 -4.79 -15.46
C ARG A 410 -15.70 -3.88 -14.90
N GLU A 411 -16.14 -4.13 -13.67
CA GLU A 411 -17.13 -3.31 -13.01
C GLU A 411 -16.61 -1.88 -12.77
N MET A 412 -15.39 -1.72 -12.26
CA MET A 412 -14.73 -0.41 -12.12
C MET A 412 -14.60 0.33 -13.46
N VAL A 413 -14.12 -0.35 -14.51
CA VAL A 413 -14.00 0.23 -15.86
C VAL A 413 -15.36 0.70 -16.36
N ARG A 414 -16.39 -0.13 -16.22
CA ARG A 414 -17.77 0.19 -16.62
C ARG A 414 -18.31 1.40 -15.85
N GLN A 415 -18.06 1.49 -14.55
CA GLN A 415 -18.50 2.62 -13.71
C GLN A 415 -17.79 3.92 -14.11
N ILE A 416 -16.46 3.90 -14.29
CA ILE A 416 -15.67 5.08 -14.67
C ILE A 416 -16.08 5.57 -16.08
N GLN A 417 -16.24 4.66 -17.04
CA GLN A 417 -16.55 5.01 -18.42
C GLN A 417 -17.97 5.56 -18.60
N ARG A 418 -18.90 5.29 -17.67
CA ARG A 418 -20.23 5.96 -17.66
C ARG A 418 -20.13 7.47 -17.53
N TYR A 419 -19.13 7.97 -16.78
CA TYR A 419 -18.91 9.41 -16.60
C TYR A 419 -18.04 9.99 -17.73
N ARG A 420 -16.97 9.29 -18.10
CA ARG A 420 -16.08 9.74 -19.19
C ARG A 420 -15.48 8.56 -19.94
N GLN A 421 -16.06 8.27 -21.10
CA GLN A 421 -15.77 7.10 -21.95
C GLN A 421 -14.27 6.92 -22.27
N ASN A 422 -13.56 8.02 -22.51
CA ASN A 422 -12.15 8.01 -22.91
C ASN A 422 -11.16 8.14 -21.74
N THR A 423 -11.63 7.99 -20.49
CA THR A 423 -10.72 8.04 -19.34
C THR A 423 -9.61 7.01 -19.47
N PRO A 424 -8.32 7.40 -19.40
CA PRO A 424 -7.24 6.43 -19.46
C PRO A 424 -7.20 5.59 -18.19
N ILE A 425 -7.56 4.31 -18.31
CA ILE A 425 -7.58 3.35 -17.20
C ILE A 425 -6.51 2.27 -17.44
N TYR A 426 -5.74 1.92 -16.41
CA TYR A 426 -4.82 0.79 -16.48
C TYR A 426 -4.85 -0.09 -15.23
N LEU A 427 -4.48 -1.35 -15.38
CA LEU A 427 -4.36 -2.31 -14.28
C LEU A 427 -2.91 -2.35 -13.74
N CYS A 428 -2.75 -2.08 -12.45
CA CYS A 428 -1.45 -2.04 -11.77
C CYS A 428 -1.00 -3.44 -11.35
N MET A 429 0.21 -3.85 -11.75
CA MET A 429 0.81 -5.14 -11.41
C MET A 429 -0.05 -6.38 -11.75
N GLU A 430 -0.71 -6.32 -12.91
CA GLU A 430 -1.55 -7.40 -13.42
C GLU A 430 -0.91 -8.22 -14.54
N SER A 431 -1.35 -9.46 -14.67
CA SER A 431 -0.89 -10.35 -15.74
C SER A 431 -1.46 -9.92 -17.11
N PRO A 432 -0.75 -10.20 -18.21
CA PRO A 432 -1.28 -9.97 -19.55
C PRO A 432 -2.61 -10.68 -19.82
N GLU A 433 -2.85 -11.82 -19.20
CA GLU A 433 -4.10 -12.57 -19.32
C GLU A 433 -5.28 -11.83 -18.68
N VAL A 434 -5.12 -11.39 -17.42
CA VAL A 434 -6.15 -10.58 -16.73
C VAL A 434 -6.41 -9.30 -17.51
N TRP A 435 -5.35 -8.65 -18.02
CA TRP A 435 -5.49 -7.46 -18.86
C TRP A 435 -6.36 -7.69 -20.09
N ARG A 436 -6.05 -8.72 -20.89
CA ARG A 436 -6.83 -9.07 -22.10
C ARG A 436 -8.28 -9.38 -21.76
N SER A 437 -8.52 -10.08 -20.64
CA SER A 437 -9.87 -10.40 -20.19
C SER A 437 -10.66 -9.16 -19.80
N VAL A 438 -10.05 -8.18 -19.12
CA VAL A 438 -10.74 -6.95 -18.72
C VAL A 438 -11.06 -6.06 -19.92
N PHE A 439 -10.12 -5.88 -20.85
CA PHE A 439 -10.27 -4.97 -21.99
C PHE A 439 -10.67 -5.66 -23.31
N GLU A 440 -11.47 -6.72 -23.23
CA GLU A 440 -12.10 -7.39 -24.39
C GLU A 440 -11.12 -7.79 -25.50
N GLY A 441 -9.94 -8.29 -25.13
CA GLY A 441 -8.94 -8.76 -26.08
C GLY A 441 -8.17 -7.66 -26.81
N LYS A 442 -8.39 -6.36 -26.50
CA LYS A 442 -7.56 -5.28 -27.03
C LYS A 442 -6.10 -5.56 -26.66
N PRO A 443 -5.21 -5.79 -27.65
CA PRO A 443 -3.84 -6.16 -27.37
C PRO A 443 -3.13 -4.97 -26.72
N TYR A 444 -2.46 -5.26 -25.61
CA TYR A 444 -1.53 -4.32 -25.00
C TYR A 444 -0.41 -3.99 -26.00
N GLN A 445 -0.29 -2.71 -26.37
CA GLN A 445 0.64 -2.25 -27.44
C GLN A 445 2.08 -1.98 -26.94
N GLY A 446 2.48 -2.58 -25.83
CA GLY A 446 3.89 -2.64 -25.42
C GLY A 446 4.26 -1.83 -24.18
N LYS A 447 3.56 -0.73 -23.87
CA LYS A 447 3.75 0.06 -22.63
C LYS A 447 2.46 0.80 -22.20
N ILE A 448 2.10 0.78 -20.90
CA ILE A 448 0.87 1.46 -20.40
C ILE A 448 0.93 2.98 -20.60
N ASP A 449 2.12 3.57 -20.61
CA ASP A 449 2.30 5.00 -20.83
C ASP A 449 1.77 5.46 -22.21
N GLN A 450 1.91 4.64 -23.25
CA GLN A 450 1.30 4.87 -24.55
C GLN A 450 -0.22 4.81 -24.48
N TRP A 451 -0.77 3.85 -23.73
CA TRP A 451 -2.21 3.75 -23.48
C TRP A 451 -2.76 4.99 -22.76
N ILE A 452 -2.00 5.51 -21.79
CA ILE A 452 -2.35 6.74 -21.08
C ILE A 452 -2.27 7.97 -22.01
N ALA A 453 -1.24 8.05 -22.85
CA ALA A 453 -1.08 9.13 -23.80
C ALA A 453 -2.19 9.16 -24.86
N CYS A 454 -2.59 8.00 -25.39
CA CYS A 454 -3.65 7.89 -26.42
C CYS A 454 -5.06 8.22 -25.91
N GLY A 455 -5.34 8.09 -24.60
CA GLY A 455 -6.61 8.50 -24.03
C GLY A 455 -6.63 9.94 -23.50
N SER A 456 -5.50 10.66 -23.60
CA SER A 456 -5.37 12.08 -23.21
C SER A 456 -5.56 13.05 -24.38
N SER A 457 -5.80 12.52 -25.59
CA SER A 457 -6.18 13.23 -26.82
C SER A 457 -7.66 13.10 -27.07
#